data_AF-A0A2D6HLX4-F1
#
_entry.id   AF-A0A2D6HLX4-F1
#
_cell.length_a   1.000
_cell.length_b   1.000
_cell.length_c   1.000
_cell.angle_alpha   90.00
_cell.angle_beta   90.00
_cell.angle_gamma   90.00
#
_symmetry.space_group_name_H-M   'P 1'
#
loop_
_entity.id
_entity.type
_entity.pdbx_description
1 polymer ?
#
loop_
_entity_poly.entity_id
_entity_poly.type
_entity_poly.pdbx_seq_one_letter_code
_entity_poly.pdbx_strand_id
1 'polypeptide(L)'
;MRGATFSFISLPEHPCSYREGQSSRMTLLFNRNQKGESKLIDRETNFHLMREHGFFHNQNMPFLFTCKDCNSCVPLRINTERIKPSKSREKRQNKFLDRFEPHFITPEDVTDEHFRLFANYLVDRHPKSGMNEMSREQFLDEAFKFSHGFEMRDTENADKPVS
;
A
#
# COMPACT_ATOMS: atom_id res chain seq x y z
N MET A 1 -6.60 -20.09 -22.01
CA MET A 1 -5.69 -19.07 -21.43
C MET A 1 -4.26 -19.53 -21.67
N ARG A 2 -3.51 -18.89 -22.58
CA ARG A 2 -2.09 -19.23 -22.81
C ARG A 2 -1.30 -18.75 -21.59
N GLY A 3 -0.56 -19.66 -20.96
CA GLY A 3 0.04 -19.48 -19.64
C GLY A 3 0.94 -18.25 -19.56
N ALA A 4 0.59 -17.32 -18.66
CA ALA A 4 1.52 -16.27 -18.25
C ALA A 4 2.77 -16.94 -17.69
N THR A 5 3.92 -16.67 -18.30
CA THR A 5 5.21 -17.15 -17.79
C THR A 5 5.75 -16.07 -16.89
N PHE A 6 6.08 -16.37 -15.64
CA PHE A 6 6.66 -15.40 -14.72
C PHE A 6 8.17 -15.52 -14.66
N SER A 7 8.86 -14.40 -14.46
CA SER A 7 10.27 -14.35 -14.08
C SER A 7 10.40 -13.77 -12.67
N PHE A 8 11.42 -14.25 -11.95
CA PHE A 8 11.66 -13.90 -10.55
C PHE A 8 13.05 -13.31 -10.40
N ILE A 9 13.17 -12.21 -9.65
CA ILE A 9 14.46 -11.65 -9.24
C ILE A 9 14.50 -11.69 -7.72
N SER A 10 15.47 -12.41 -7.17
CA SER A 10 15.70 -12.44 -5.73
C SER A 10 16.81 -11.48 -5.36
N LEU A 11 16.51 -10.56 -4.45
CA LEU A 11 17.49 -9.64 -3.91
C LEU A 11 18.39 -10.34 -2.87
N PRO A 12 19.51 -9.69 -2.47
CA PRO A 12 20.34 -10.16 -1.37
C PRO A 12 19.56 -10.40 -0.08
N GLU A 13 20.09 -11.28 0.76
CA GLU A 13 19.53 -11.56 2.07
C GLU A 13 19.66 -10.35 3.01
N HIS A 14 18.66 -10.17 3.85
CA HIS A 14 18.59 -9.16 4.90
C HIS A 14 18.04 -9.81 6.19
N PRO A 15 18.24 -9.19 7.37
CA PRO A 15 17.65 -9.69 8.61
C PRO A 15 16.13 -9.82 8.52
N CYS A 16 15.58 -10.92 9.04
CA CYS A 16 14.14 -11.17 9.04
C CYS A 16 13.41 -10.22 9.99
N SER A 17 12.36 -9.56 9.50
CA SER A 17 11.54 -8.64 10.31
C SER A 17 10.72 -9.32 11.41
N TYR A 18 10.49 -10.64 11.32
CA TYR A 18 9.65 -11.38 12.27
C TYR A 18 10.44 -12.20 13.29
N ARG A 19 11.70 -12.55 13.00
CA ARG A 19 12.52 -13.42 13.85
C ARG A 19 13.95 -12.93 13.91
N GLU A 20 14.41 -12.63 15.12
CA GLU A 20 15.79 -12.25 15.37
C GLU A 20 16.76 -13.40 15.02
N GLY A 21 17.91 -13.06 14.44
CA GLY A 21 18.93 -14.04 14.02
C GLY A 21 18.59 -14.86 12.75
N GLN A 22 17.45 -14.61 12.11
CA GLN A 22 17.07 -15.25 10.84
C GLN A 22 17.30 -14.30 9.66
N SER A 23 17.53 -14.85 8.46
CA SER A 23 17.60 -14.09 7.22
C SER A 23 16.35 -14.29 6.35
N SER A 24 16.03 -13.24 5.59
CA SER A 24 14.94 -13.18 4.63
C SER A 24 15.48 -12.62 3.31
N ARG A 25 14.84 -12.96 2.20
CA ARG A 25 15.11 -12.35 0.90
C ARG A 25 13.82 -11.88 0.25
N MET A 26 13.90 -10.75 -0.42
CA MET A 26 12.80 -10.22 -1.22
C MET A 26 12.87 -10.81 -2.63
N THR A 27 11.77 -11.37 -3.11
CA THR A 27 11.64 -11.87 -4.48
C THR A 27 10.63 -11.01 -5.21
N LEU A 28 11.08 -10.36 -6.27
CA LEU A 28 10.29 -9.54 -7.19
C LEU A 28 9.77 -10.41 -8.33
N LEU A 29 8.53 -10.17 -8.77
CA LEU A 29 7.88 -10.93 -9.83
C LEU A 29 7.61 -10.05 -11.06
N PHE A 30 7.88 -10.61 -12.24
CA PHE A 30 7.63 -9.98 -13.53
C PHE A 30 6.87 -10.92 -14.46
N ASN A 31 6.06 -10.36 -15.35
CA ASN A 31 5.44 -11.11 -16.42
C ASN A 31 6.43 -11.23 -17.58
N ARG A 32 6.60 -12.42 -18.14
CA ARG A 32 7.43 -12.66 -19.32
C ARG A 32 6.54 -12.76 -20.55
N ASN A 33 6.71 -11.81 -21.47
CA ASN A 33 5.93 -11.83 -22.71
C ASN A 33 6.41 -12.95 -23.67
N GLN A 34 5.69 -13.14 -24.78
CA GLN A 34 6.03 -14.15 -25.79
C GLN A 34 7.40 -13.95 -26.45
N LYS A 35 7.99 -12.75 -26.33
CA LYS A 35 9.35 -12.41 -26.81
C LYS A 35 10.43 -12.64 -25.74
N GLY A 36 10.06 -13.09 -24.55
CA GLY A 36 10.98 -13.35 -23.46
C GLY A 36 11.34 -12.12 -22.61
N GLU A 37 10.75 -10.95 -22.89
CA GLU A 37 11.01 -9.70 -22.17
C GLU A 37 10.20 -9.65 -20.86
N SER A 38 10.83 -9.14 -19.80
CA SER A 38 10.17 -8.93 -18.52
C SER A 38 9.36 -7.62 -18.56
N LYS A 39 8.08 -7.70 -18.22
CA LYS A 39 7.14 -6.59 -18.10
C LYS A 39 6.52 -6.57 -16.71
N LEU A 40 6.01 -5.41 -16.32
CA LEU A 40 5.19 -5.27 -15.13
C LEU A 40 3.95 -6.17 -15.24
N ILE A 41 3.51 -6.67 -14.09
CA ILE A 41 2.32 -7.50 -13.97
C ILE A 41 1.09 -6.60 -14.03
N ASP A 42 0.08 -7.01 -14.80
CA ASP A 42 -1.18 -6.27 -14.88
C ASP A 42 -1.93 -6.29 -13.54
N ARG A 43 -2.85 -5.34 -13.37
CA ARG A 43 -3.57 -5.12 -12.11
C ARG A 43 -4.34 -6.33 -11.62
N GLU A 44 -5.03 -7.03 -12.52
CA GLU A 44 -5.87 -8.18 -12.16
C GLU A 44 -4.99 -9.32 -11.66
N THR A 45 -3.94 -9.66 -12.41
CA THR A 45 -2.97 -10.68 -12.01
C THR A 45 -2.26 -10.30 -10.70
N ASN A 46 -1.85 -9.04 -10.53
CA ASN A 46 -1.23 -8.58 -9.29
C ASN A 46 -2.18 -8.73 -8.09
N PHE A 47 -3.44 -8.32 -8.23
CA PHE A 47 -4.45 -8.50 -7.19
C PHE A 47 -4.68 -9.97 -6.85
N HIS A 48 -4.72 -10.86 -7.85
CA HIS A 48 -4.79 -12.30 -7.62
C HIS A 48 -3.58 -12.85 -6.86
N LEU A 49 -2.37 -12.43 -7.21
CA LEU A 49 -1.15 -12.83 -6.51
C LEU A 49 -1.15 -12.38 -5.04
N MET A 50 -1.57 -11.14 -4.77
CA MET A 50 -1.72 -10.65 -3.40
C MET A 50 -2.79 -11.45 -2.65
N ARG A 51 -3.96 -11.60 -3.28
CA ARG A 51 -5.13 -12.24 -2.68
C ARG A 51 -4.88 -13.70 -2.40
N GLU A 52 -4.31 -14.48 -3.30
CA GLU A 52 -4.23 -15.95 -3.17
C GLU A 52 -2.85 -16.41 -2.65
N HIS A 53 -1.78 -15.69 -3.01
CA HIS A 53 -0.40 -16.10 -2.73
C HIS A 53 0.34 -15.22 -1.73
N GLY A 54 -0.30 -14.18 -1.18
CA GLY A 54 0.27 -13.34 -0.13
C GLY A 54 1.40 -12.44 -0.60
N PHE A 55 1.45 -12.13 -1.89
CA PHE A 55 2.34 -11.09 -2.40
C PHE A 55 1.95 -9.73 -1.80
N PHE A 56 2.96 -8.90 -1.60
CA PHE A 56 2.84 -7.47 -1.39
C PHE A 56 3.06 -6.76 -2.72
N HIS A 57 2.72 -5.47 -2.82
CA HIS A 57 3.11 -4.65 -3.96
C HIS A 57 3.79 -3.37 -3.46
N ASN A 58 4.80 -2.91 -4.20
CA ASN A 58 5.35 -1.57 -4.06
C ASN A 58 5.20 -0.89 -5.42
N GLN A 59 4.45 0.20 -5.47
CA GLN A 59 3.99 0.84 -6.71
C GLN A 59 3.28 -0.22 -7.59
N ASN A 60 4.01 -0.81 -8.54
CA ASN A 60 3.52 -1.78 -9.53
C ASN A 60 4.26 -3.12 -9.53
N MET A 61 5.14 -3.33 -8.57
CA MET A 61 5.96 -4.52 -8.52
C MET A 61 5.48 -5.44 -7.40
N PRO A 62 4.86 -6.59 -7.73
CA PRO A 62 4.58 -7.62 -6.75
C PRO A 62 5.88 -8.19 -6.22
N PHE A 63 5.93 -8.37 -4.90
CA PHE A 63 7.05 -8.97 -4.23
C PHE A 63 6.59 -9.83 -3.04
N LEU A 64 7.45 -10.74 -2.61
CA LEU A 64 7.24 -11.48 -1.38
C LEU A 64 8.57 -11.68 -0.64
N PHE A 65 8.48 -11.85 0.68
CA PHE A 65 9.63 -12.19 1.51
C PHE A 65 9.68 -13.69 1.76
N THR A 66 10.80 -14.33 1.46
CA THR A 66 11.05 -15.74 1.77
C THR A 66 12.18 -15.86 2.78
N CYS A 67 11.99 -16.70 3.79
CA CYS A 67 13.06 -17.15 4.67
C CYS A 67 13.50 -18.55 4.24
N LYS A 68 14.78 -18.86 4.39
CA LYS A 68 15.30 -20.19 4.02
C LYS A 68 14.80 -21.29 4.98
N ASP A 69 14.77 -20.98 6.27
CA ASP A 69 14.55 -21.96 7.33
C ASP A 69 13.23 -21.75 8.10
N CYS A 70 12.33 -20.89 7.62
CA CYS A 70 11.02 -20.73 8.25
C CYS A 70 9.89 -20.36 7.27
N ASN A 71 8.66 -20.70 7.65
CA ASN A 71 7.43 -20.31 6.94
C ASN A 71 6.47 -19.57 7.88
N SER A 72 7.00 -18.74 8.79
CA SER A 72 6.18 -17.99 9.77
C SER A 72 5.47 -16.78 9.18
N CYS A 73 5.90 -16.31 8.01
CA CYS A 73 5.25 -15.23 7.28
C CYS A 73 3.94 -15.76 6.69
N VAL A 74 2.82 -15.50 7.38
CA VAL A 74 1.48 -15.87 6.89
C VAL A 74 0.69 -14.62 6.50
N PRO A 75 0.11 -14.56 5.29
CA PRO A 75 -0.76 -13.45 4.93
C PRO A 75 -2.04 -13.52 5.76
N LEU A 76 -2.25 -12.51 6.61
CA LEU A 76 -3.45 -12.40 7.43
C LEU A 76 -4.56 -11.68 6.63
N ARG A 77 -5.77 -12.24 6.62
CA ARG A 77 -6.97 -11.57 6.11
C ARG A 77 -7.96 -11.38 7.25
N ILE A 78 -8.53 -10.20 7.35
CA ILE A 78 -9.57 -9.89 8.35
C ILE A 78 -10.93 -10.17 7.72
N ASN A 79 -11.71 -11.09 8.32
CA ASN A 79 -13.09 -11.29 7.91
C ASN A 79 -13.95 -10.12 8.42
N THR A 80 -14.26 -9.19 7.53
CA THR A 80 -15.02 -7.98 7.83
C THR A 80 -16.48 -8.26 8.19
N GLU A 81 -17.09 -9.33 7.66
CA GLU A 81 -18.47 -9.72 7.93
C GLU A 81 -18.71 -10.13 9.39
N ARG A 82 -17.67 -10.61 10.07
CA ARG A 82 -17.73 -11.01 11.48
C ARG A 82 -17.49 -9.86 12.45
N ILE A 83 -17.09 -8.69 11.97
CA ILE A 83 -16.80 -7.55 12.82
C ILE A 83 -18.11 -6.94 13.31
N LYS A 84 -18.44 -7.17 14.58
CA LYS A 84 -19.56 -6.49 15.26
C LYS A 84 -19.02 -5.36 16.14
N PRO A 85 -19.35 -4.09 15.87
CA PRO A 85 -18.96 -2.99 16.75
C PRO A 85 -19.56 -3.18 18.15
N SER A 86 -18.81 -2.86 19.19
CA SER A 86 -19.38 -2.74 20.54
C SER A 86 -20.22 -1.47 20.62
N LYS A 87 -21.18 -1.39 21.57
CA LYS A 87 -21.98 -0.18 21.82
C LYS A 87 -21.12 1.09 21.99
N SER A 88 -19.96 0.97 22.65
CA SER A 88 -19.03 2.08 22.81
C SER A 88 -18.37 2.49 21.49
N ARG A 89 -18.07 1.53 20.61
CA ARG A 89 -17.54 1.80 19.26
C ARG A 89 -18.59 2.42 18.36
N GLU A 90 -19.83 1.93 18.39
CA GLU A 90 -20.96 2.51 17.65
C GLU A 90 -21.18 3.97 18.05
N LYS A 91 -21.27 4.25 19.37
CA LYS A 91 -21.44 5.62 19.86
C LYS A 91 -20.30 6.55 19.41
N ARG A 92 -19.05 6.06 19.44
CA ARG A 92 -17.89 6.83 18.99
C ARG A 92 -17.92 7.05 17.48
N GLN A 93 -18.30 6.03 16.72
CA GLN A 93 -18.43 6.11 15.27
C GLN A 93 -19.50 7.14 14.87
N ASN A 94 -20.67 7.12 15.51
CA ASN A 94 -21.71 8.11 15.22
C ASN A 94 -21.22 9.53 15.53
N LYS A 95 -20.62 9.75 16.71
CA LYS A 95 -20.04 11.06 17.04
C LYS A 95 -18.96 11.50 16.04
N PHE A 96 -18.17 10.56 15.54
CA PHE A 96 -17.17 10.84 14.51
C PHE A 96 -17.84 11.23 13.19
N LEU A 97 -18.83 10.47 12.73
CA LEU A 97 -19.56 10.76 11.50
C LEU A 97 -20.43 12.03 11.57
N ASP A 98 -20.86 12.44 12.77
CA ASP A 98 -21.57 13.72 12.98
C ASP A 98 -20.67 14.95 12.78
N ARG A 99 -19.34 14.78 12.92
CA ARG A 99 -18.35 15.87 12.84
C ARG A 99 -17.45 15.79 11.62
N PHE A 100 -17.16 14.59 11.13
CA PHE A 100 -16.23 14.38 10.03
C PHE A 100 -16.95 13.89 8.80
N GLU A 101 -16.83 14.67 7.72
CA GLU A 101 -17.42 14.34 6.43
C GLU A 101 -16.42 13.63 5.51
N PRO A 102 -16.86 12.52 4.88
CA PRO A 102 -16.05 11.75 3.94
C PRO A 102 -16.07 12.36 2.53
N HIS A 103 -14.91 12.61 1.94
CA HIS A 103 -14.79 13.05 0.54
C HIS A 103 -13.90 12.11 -0.27
N PHE A 104 -14.40 11.66 -1.42
CA PHE A 104 -13.55 11.07 -2.44
C PHE A 104 -12.79 12.19 -3.13
N ILE A 105 -11.51 11.95 -3.37
CA ILE A 105 -10.61 12.91 -4.02
C ILE A 105 -10.06 12.26 -5.28
N THR A 106 -10.05 13.03 -6.36
CA THR A 106 -9.37 12.70 -7.61
C THR A 106 -8.06 13.51 -7.72
N PRO A 107 -7.18 13.22 -8.70
CA PRO A 107 -5.97 14.01 -8.89
C PRO A 107 -6.21 15.52 -9.01
N GLU A 108 -7.37 15.91 -9.56
CA GLU A 108 -7.76 17.31 -9.75
C GLU A 108 -8.11 18.02 -8.43
N ASP A 109 -8.54 17.27 -7.41
CA ASP A 109 -8.90 17.80 -6.09
C ASP A 109 -7.67 17.97 -5.18
N VAL A 110 -6.48 17.53 -5.61
CA VAL A 110 -5.27 17.52 -4.78
C VAL A 110 -4.70 18.92 -4.61
N THR A 111 -5.00 19.50 -3.46
CA THR A 111 -4.41 20.75 -2.97
C THR A 111 -2.98 20.60 -2.43
N ASP A 112 -2.31 21.74 -2.20
CA ASP A 112 -0.97 21.82 -1.61
C ASP A 112 -0.91 21.24 -0.20
N GLU A 113 -2.04 21.27 0.53
CA GLU A 113 -2.16 20.70 1.86
C GLU A 113 -1.92 19.19 1.84
N HIS A 114 -2.51 18.47 0.88
CA HIS A 114 -2.32 17.03 0.73
C HIS A 114 -0.85 16.68 0.48
N PHE A 115 -0.21 17.41 -0.43
CA PHE A 115 1.19 17.16 -0.75
C PHE A 115 2.11 17.51 0.43
N ARG A 116 1.83 18.61 1.16
CA ARG A 116 2.56 18.97 2.37
C ARG A 116 2.43 17.90 3.46
N LEU A 117 1.23 17.37 3.69
CA LEU A 117 0.99 16.28 4.63
C LEU A 117 1.79 15.03 4.24
N PHE A 118 1.76 14.67 2.96
CA PHE A 118 2.53 13.56 2.42
C PHE A 118 4.05 13.75 2.59
N ALA A 119 4.58 14.91 2.24
CA ALA A 119 6.00 15.23 2.39
C ALA A 119 6.44 15.18 3.86
N ASN A 120 5.65 15.75 4.77
CA ASN A 120 5.92 15.68 6.21
C ASN A 120 5.93 14.23 6.72
N TYR A 121 4.96 13.41 6.29
CA TYR A 121 4.91 11.99 6.63
C TYR A 121 6.17 11.24 6.17
N LEU A 122 6.66 11.50 4.97
CA LEU A 122 7.88 10.88 4.46
C LEU A 122 9.12 11.28 5.25
N VAL A 123 9.24 12.55 5.62
CA VAL A 123 10.35 13.03 6.46
C VAL A 123 10.34 12.39 7.84
N ASP A 124 9.16 12.28 8.48
CA ASP A 124 9.02 11.71 9.83
C ASP A 124 9.21 10.19 9.84
N ARG A 125 8.50 9.47 8.97
CA ARG A 125 8.40 8.00 9.03
C ARG A 125 9.34 7.26 8.10
N HIS A 126 9.75 7.89 7.00
CA HIS A 126 10.54 7.25 5.94
C HIS A 126 11.82 8.02 5.57
N PRO A 127 12.60 8.56 6.54
CA PRO A 127 13.73 9.45 6.26
C PRO A 127 14.86 8.81 5.45
N LYS A 128 14.92 7.47 5.41
CA LYS A 128 15.96 6.69 4.70
C LYS A 128 15.46 5.98 3.44
N SER A 129 14.21 6.21 3.05
CA SER A 129 13.57 5.45 1.96
C SER A 129 13.93 5.92 0.55
N GLY A 130 14.61 7.07 0.42
CA GLY A 130 14.80 7.76 -0.86
C GLY A 130 13.51 8.36 -1.45
N MET A 131 12.36 8.16 -0.79
CA MET A 131 11.07 8.73 -1.21
C MET A 131 10.86 10.16 -0.70
N ASN A 132 11.70 10.65 0.21
CA ASN A 132 11.65 12.00 0.77
C ASN A 132 11.86 13.12 -0.27
N GLU A 133 12.38 12.79 -1.45
CA GLU A 133 12.62 13.71 -2.56
C GLU A 133 11.56 13.62 -3.67
N MET A 134 10.46 12.89 -3.42
CA MET A 134 9.40 12.71 -4.41
C MET A 134 8.72 14.03 -4.78
N SER A 135 8.60 14.31 -6.07
CA SER A 135 7.93 15.51 -6.58
C SER A 135 6.40 15.41 -6.43
N ARG A 136 5.70 16.54 -6.56
CA ARG A 136 4.23 16.57 -6.55
C ARG A 136 3.64 15.76 -7.68
N GLU A 137 4.24 15.83 -8.86
CA GLU A 137 3.80 15.09 -10.05
C GLU A 137 3.95 13.57 -9.83
N GLN A 138 5.06 13.15 -9.22
CA GLN A 138 5.26 11.75 -8.84
C GLN A 138 4.27 11.30 -7.79
N PHE A 139 3.98 12.14 -6.78
CA PHE A 139 2.93 11.87 -5.81
C PHE A 139 1.56 11.67 -6.48
N LEU A 140 1.18 12.56 -7.41
CA LEU A 140 -0.09 12.44 -8.13
C LEU A 140 -0.17 11.18 -8.99
N ASP A 141 0.90 10.85 -9.73
CA ASP A 141 0.92 9.65 -10.56
C ASP A 141 0.81 8.38 -9.70
N GLU A 142 1.58 8.29 -8.62
CA GLU A 142 1.64 7.08 -7.80
C GLU A 142 0.45 6.93 -6.85
N ALA A 143 -0.08 8.02 -6.28
CA ALA A 143 -1.19 7.96 -5.31
C ALA A 143 -2.53 7.58 -5.94
N PHE A 144 -2.74 7.86 -7.23
CA PHE A 144 -4.02 7.67 -7.91
C PHE A 144 -3.99 6.65 -9.05
N LYS A 145 -2.82 6.09 -9.38
CA LYS A 145 -2.65 5.11 -10.47
C LYS A 145 -3.59 3.92 -10.39
N PHE A 146 -3.75 3.37 -9.18
CA PHE A 146 -4.51 2.15 -8.91
C PHE A 146 -5.38 2.22 -7.65
N SER A 147 -5.46 3.40 -7.04
CA SER A 147 -6.18 3.69 -5.80
C SER A 147 -7.09 4.90 -5.98
N HIS A 148 -8.13 4.95 -5.17
CA HIS A 148 -8.93 6.15 -4.99
C HIS A 148 -8.44 6.84 -3.73
N GLY A 149 -8.22 8.14 -3.80
CA GLY A 149 -7.96 8.93 -2.62
C GLY A 149 -9.27 9.16 -1.87
N PHE A 150 -9.14 9.28 -0.55
CA PHE A 150 -10.25 9.61 0.32
C PHE A 150 -9.73 10.43 1.48
N GLU A 151 -10.47 11.46 1.85
CA GLU A 151 -10.18 12.30 3.00
C GLU A 151 -11.38 12.41 3.94
N MET A 152 -11.09 12.71 5.20
CA MET A 152 -12.10 13.01 6.22
C MET A 152 -11.90 14.46 6.66
N ARG A 153 -12.88 15.32 6.42
CA ARG A 153 -12.81 16.74 6.76
C ARG A 153 -13.64 17.04 8.00
N ASP A 154 -13.07 17.81 8.92
CA ASP A 154 -13.77 18.26 10.13
C ASP A 154 -14.72 19.41 9.78
N THR A 155 -16.03 19.22 9.89
CA THR A 155 -17.04 20.22 9.52
C THR A 155 -16.97 21.46 10.41
N GLU A 156 -16.45 21.34 11.64
CA GLU A 156 -16.30 22.46 12.57
C GLU A 156 -15.01 23.28 12.32
N ASN A 157 -14.06 22.73 11.56
CA ASN A 157 -12.74 23.34 11.34
C ASN A 157 -12.29 23.24 9.87
N ALA A 158 -13.23 23.21 8.93
CA ALA A 158 -12.95 22.95 7.51
C ALA A 158 -11.89 23.90 6.91
N ASP A 159 -11.81 25.14 7.42
CA ASP A 159 -10.85 26.16 6.96
C ASP A 159 -9.48 26.13 7.67
N LYS A 160 -9.28 25.25 8.66
CA LYS A 160 -8.00 25.15 9.38
C LYS A 160 -7.12 24.11 8.70
N PRO A 161 -5.88 24.46 8.31
CA PRO A 161 -4.96 23.48 7.75
C PRO A 161 -4.68 22.38 8.78
N VAL A 162 -4.66 21.13 8.32
CA VAL A 162 -4.24 19.99 9.14
C VAL A 162 -2.78 20.26 9.57
N SER A 163 -2.58 20.37 10.88
CA SER A 163 -1.29 20.66 11.51
C SER A 163 -0.36 19.45 11.47
#